data_AF-A0A512AV02-F1
#
_entry.id   AF-A0A512AV02-F1
#
_cell.length_a   1.000
_cell.length_b   1.000
_cell.length_c   1.000
_cell.angle_alpha   90.00
_cell.angle_beta   90.00
_cell.angle_gamma   90.00
#
_symmetry.space_group_name_H-M   'P 1'
#
loop_
_entity.id
_entity.type
_entity.pdbx_description
1 polymer ?
#
loop_
_entity_poly.entity_id
_entity_poly.type
_entity_poly.pdbx_seq_one_letter_code
_entity_poly.pdbx_strand_id
1 'polypeptide(L)'
;MELKYTRSFLTRLEDIFSESDYVLRYEKGNFKAGYCLIKDMKVAIVNKYFPLEGRINCLYDILRNIRIDTERLGEKSLQLYQEICKSAETK
;
A
#
# COMPACT_ATOMS: atom_id res chain seq x y z
N MET A 1 6.56 -0.49 14.07
CA MET A 1 7.41 0.31 13.18
C MET A 1 6.95 1.77 13.24
N GLU A 2 7.85 2.74 13.23
CA GLU A 2 7.50 4.16 13.09
C GLU A 2 7.28 4.50 11.61
N LEU A 3 6.08 4.96 11.25
CA LEU A 3 5.76 5.35 9.87
C LEU A 3 6.47 6.65 9.52
N LYS A 4 7.34 6.60 8.50
CA LYS A 4 8.01 7.80 7.98
C LYS A 4 7.15 8.44 6.90
N TYR A 5 6.64 9.63 7.16
CA TYR A 5 5.82 10.36 6.18
C TYR A 5 6.67 11.16 5.17
N THR A 6 7.49 10.45 4.40
CA THR A 6 8.36 11.06 3.37
C THR A 6 7.97 10.60 1.98
N ARG A 7 8.28 11.42 0.96
CA ARG A 7 8.06 11.04 -0.45
C ARG A 7 8.79 9.75 -0.81
N SER A 8 10.02 9.58 -0.30
CA SER A 8 10.80 8.36 -0.49
C SER A 8 10.10 7.13 0.10
N PHE A 9 9.43 7.27 1.25
CA PHE A 9 8.67 6.17 1.83
C PHE A 9 7.42 5.85 1.02
N LEU A 10 6.68 6.87 0.57
CA LEU A 10 5.55 6.70 -0.34
C LEU A 10 5.97 5.91 -1.60
N THR A 11 7.06 6.31 -2.25
CA THR A 11 7.56 5.63 -3.45
C THR A 11 7.89 4.16 -3.19
N ARG A 12 8.44 3.81 -2.02
CA ARG A 12 8.70 2.40 -1.66
C ARG A 12 7.41 1.60 -1.46
N LEU A 13 6.34 2.22 -0.96
CA LEU A 13 5.04 1.56 -0.89
C LEU A 13 4.46 1.36 -2.29
N GLU A 14 4.57 2.35 -3.18
CA GLU A 14 4.13 2.26 -4.57
C GLU A 14 4.91 1.20 -5.36
N ASP A 15 6.21 1.04 -5.09
CA ASP A 15 7.08 0.03 -5.70
C ASP A 15 6.57 -1.39 -5.42
N ILE A 16 6.17 -1.66 -4.17
CA ILE A 16 5.54 -2.94 -3.79
C ILE A 16 4.33 -3.23 -4.68
N PHE A 17 3.46 -2.25 -4.92
CA PHE A 17 2.31 -2.46 -5.81
C PHE A 17 2.76 -2.70 -7.25
N SER A 18 3.72 -1.92 -7.75
CA SER A 18 4.25 -2.05 -9.11
C SER A 18 4.93 -3.40 -9.40
N GLU A 19 5.52 -4.01 -8.37
CA GLU A 19 6.17 -5.33 -8.45
C GLU A 19 5.21 -6.49 -8.11
N SER A 20 4.03 -6.16 -7.59
CA SER A 20 2.99 -7.14 -7.25
C SER A 20 1.98 -7.36 -8.38
N ASP A 21 1.08 -8.32 -8.16
CA ASP A 21 -0.08 -8.53 -9.03
C ASP A 21 -1.25 -7.55 -8.77
N TYR A 22 -1.08 -6.60 -7.82
CA TYR A 22 -2.09 -5.59 -7.52
C TYR A 22 -1.86 -4.30 -8.30
N VAL A 23 -2.92 -3.80 -8.94
CA VAL A 23 -2.89 -2.55 -9.68
C VAL A 23 -3.24 -1.39 -8.75
N LEU A 24 -2.27 -0.50 -8.51
CA LEU A 24 -2.51 0.76 -7.80
C LEU A 24 -3.00 1.85 -8.75
N ARG A 25 -4.12 2.50 -8.44
CA ARG A 25 -4.67 3.64 -9.19
C ARG A 25 -4.99 4.81 -8.29
N TYR A 26 -4.71 6.02 -8.78
CA TYR A 26 -5.09 7.27 -8.13
C TYR A 26 -6.28 7.88 -8.85
N GLU A 27 -7.44 7.90 -8.20
CA GLU A 27 -8.68 8.37 -8.81
C GLU A 27 -9.39 9.44 -7.97
N LYS A 28 -10.35 10.12 -8.59
CA LYS A 28 -11.27 11.00 -7.88
C LYS A 28 -12.34 10.14 -7.23
N GLY A 29 -12.27 9.93 -5.92
CA GLY A 29 -13.28 9.17 -5.18
C GLY A 29 -13.40 9.64 -3.75
N ASN A 30 -14.63 9.66 -3.23
CA ASN A 30 -14.89 9.97 -1.82
C ASN A 30 -15.07 8.66 -1.05
N PHE A 31 -13.96 7.98 -0.75
CA PHE A 31 -13.96 6.72 0.00
C PHE A 31 -13.89 7.01 1.50
N LYS A 32 -14.66 6.29 2.33
CA LYS A 32 -14.67 6.49 3.80
C LYS A 32 -13.28 6.37 4.45
N ALA A 33 -12.47 5.43 3.98
CA ALA A 33 -11.11 5.19 4.45
C ALA A 33 -10.03 5.88 3.58
N GLY A 34 -10.43 6.68 2.58
CA GLY A 34 -9.51 7.29 1.61
C GLY A 34 -9.09 6.38 0.45
N TYR A 35 -9.43 5.09 0.51
CA TYR A 35 -9.18 4.13 -0.56
C TYR A 35 -10.33 3.13 -0.75
N CYS A 36 -10.35 2.46 -1.89
CA CYS A 36 -11.21 1.33 -2.22
C CYS A 36 -10.37 0.17 -2.72
N LEU A 37 -10.68 -1.05 -2.28
CA LEU A 37 -9.99 -2.26 -2.70
C LEU A 37 -10.96 -3.21 -3.41
N ILE A 38 -10.63 -3.56 -4.65
CA ILE A 38 -11.35 -4.55 -5.45
C ILE A 38 -10.53 -5.83 -5.43
N LYS A 39 -10.88 -6.77 -4.55
CA LYS A 39 -10.13 -8.02 -4.35
C LYS A 39 -10.15 -8.93 -5.58
N ASP A 40 -11.29 -9.00 -6.26
CA ASP A 40 -11.50 -9.87 -7.43
C ASP A 40 -10.59 -9.47 -8.60
N MET A 41 -10.51 -8.17 -8.89
CA MET A 41 -9.63 -7.62 -9.92
C MET A 41 -8.23 -7.23 -9.41
N LYS A 42 -7.93 -7.45 -8.12
CA LYS A 42 -6.70 -7.01 -7.46
C LYS A 42 -6.36 -5.54 -7.73
N VAL A 43 -7.35 -4.65 -7.62
CA VAL A 43 -7.16 -3.20 -7.84
C VAL A 43 -7.28 -2.45 -6.53
N ALA A 44 -6.27 -1.63 -6.22
CA ALA A 44 -6.28 -0.68 -5.11
C ALA A 44 -6.46 0.74 -5.67
N ILE A 45 -7.53 1.42 -5.26
CA ILE A 45 -7.84 2.78 -5.70
C ILE A 45 -7.67 3.72 -4.52
N VAL A 46 -6.76 4.69 -4.64
CA VAL A 46 -6.51 5.72 -3.61
C VAL A 46 -7.01 7.07 -4.11
N ASN A 47 -7.61 7.87 -3.21
CA ASN A 47 -8.05 9.21 -3.57
C ASN A 47 -6.84 10.10 -3.93
N LYS A 48 -6.81 10.60 -5.18
CA LYS A 48 -5.71 11.43 -5.67
C LYS A 48 -5.55 12.77 -4.94
N TYR A 49 -6.60 13.25 -4.29
CA TYR A 49 -6.57 14.51 -3.53
C TYR A 49 -5.97 14.38 -2.14
N PHE A 50 -5.65 13.16 -1.70
CA PHE A 50 -5.05 12.98 -0.38
C PHE A 50 -3.64 13.57 -0.32
N PRO A 51 -3.29 14.22 0.80
CA PRO A 51 -1.93 14.67 1.06
C PRO A 51 -0.99 13.47 1.23
N LEU A 52 0.32 13.71 1.22
CA LEU A 52 1.36 12.68 1.35
C LEU A 52 1.08 11.70 2.50
N GLU A 53 0.80 12.22 3.69
CA GLU A 53 0.50 11.42 4.89
C GLU A 53 -0.73 10.54 4.69
N GLY A 54 -1.79 11.09 4.09
CA GLY A 54 -3.02 10.35 3.80
C GLY A 54 -2.77 9.21 2.80
N ARG A 55 -1.97 9.45 1.75
CA ARG A 55 -1.62 8.43 0.76
C ARG A 55 -0.80 7.31 1.39
N ILE A 56 0.22 7.66 2.18
CA ILE A 56 1.06 6.69 2.90
C ILE A 56 0.20 5.81 3.82
N ASN A 57 -0.68 6.42 4.61
CA ASN A 57 -1.58 5.67 5.49
C ASN A 57 -2.53 4.74 4.71
N CYS A 58 -3.10 5.21 3.59
CA CYS A 58 -3.94 4.38 2.74
C CYS A 58 -3.16 3.17 2.19
N LEU A 59 -2.00 3.40 1.58
CA LEU A 59 -1.18 2.32 1.02
C LEU A 59 -0.72 1.33 2.08
N TYR A 60 -0.27 1.83 3.24
CA TYR A 60 0.15 0.99 4.36
C TYR A 60 -1.00 0.12 4.87
N ASP A 61 -2.20 0.70 5.04
CA ASP A 61 -3.37 -0.05 5.48
C ASP A 61 -3.81 -1.08 4.43
N ILE A 62 -3.80 -0.73 3.14
CA ILE A 62 -4.06 -1.67 2.05
C ILE A 62 -3.08 -2.85 2.14
N LEU A 63 -1.77 -2.59 2.17
CA LEU A 63 -0.72 -3.62 2.20
C LEU A 63 -0.84 -4.56 3.41
N ARG A 64 -1.37 -4.09 4.54
CA ARG A 64 -1.66 -4.94 5.71
C ARG A 64 -2.88 -5.83 5.54
N ASN A 65 -3.85 -5.42 4.71
CA ASN A 65 -5.12 -6.09 4.54
C ASN A 65 -5.17 -7.01 3.30
N ILE A 66 -4.22 -6.86 2.37
CA ILE A 66 -4.12 -7.69 1.17
C ILE A 66 -3.02 -8.72 1.30
N ARG A 67 -3.21 -9.84 0.60
CA ARG A 67 -2.12 -10.78 0.33
C ARG A 67 -1.67 -10.57 -1.10
N ILE A 68 -0.45 -10.07 -1.26
CA ILE A 68 0.23 -10.00 -2.56
C ILE A 68 1.18 -11.19 -2.71
N ASP A 69 1.47 -11.52 -3.96
CA ASP A 69 2.49 -12.48 -4.29
C ASP A 69 3.88 -11.90 -4.04
N THR A 70 4.66 -12.56 -3.19
CA THR A 70 5.98 -12.08 -2.78
C THR A 70 7.12 -12.60 -3.65
N GLU A 71 6.85 -13.55 -4.56
CA GLU A 71 7.87 -14.18 -5.39
C GLU A 71 8.44 -13.21 -6.43
N ARG A 72 7.64 -12.21 -6.81
CA ARG A 72 7.99 -11.17 -7.79
C ARG A 72 8.56 -9.88 -7.19
N LEU A 73 8.48 -9.73 -5.87
CA LEU A 73 8.98 -8.53 -5.19
C LEU A 73 10.50 -8.52 -5.17
N GLY A 74 11.11 -7.38 -5.48
CA GLY A 74 12.53 -7.16 -5.21
C GLY A 74 12.84 -7.23 -3.71
N GLU A 75 14.11 -7.50 -3.37
CA GLU A 75 14.54 -7.72 -1.98
C GLU A 75 14.12 -6.59 -1.03
N LYS A 76 14.22 -5.33 -1.47
CA LYS A 76 13.87 -4.15 -0.67
C LYS A 76 12.37 -4.05 -0.40
N SER A 77 11.56 -4.33 -1.40
CA SER A 77 10.09 -4.27 -1.33
C SER A 77 9.55 -5.45 -0.53
N LEU A 78 10.14 -6.62 -0.70
CA LEU A 78 9.85 -7.81 0.11
C LEU A 78 10.13 -7.56 1.59
N GLN A 79 11.31 -7.03 1.94
CA GLN A 79 11.66 -6.68 3.32
C GLN A 79 10.64 -5.72 3.92
N LEU A 80 10.31 -4.63 3.20
CA LEU A 80 9.34 -3.65 3.67
C LEU A 80 7.95 -4.28 3.86
N TYR A 81 7.46 -5.06 2.89
CA TYR A 81 6.17 -5.73 2.98
C TYR A 81 6.12 -6.71 4.18
N GLN A 82 7.19 -7.46 4.43
CA GLN A 82 7.28 -8.34 5.59
C GLN A 82 7.26 -7.56 6.92
N GLU A 83 7.96 -6.42 7.02
CA GLU A 83 7.91 -5.55 8.21
C GLU A 83 6.50 -4.99 8.46
N ILE A 84 5.82 -4.58 7.39
CA ILE A 84 4.43 -4.10 7.42
C ILE A 84 3.50 -5.20 7.93
N CYS A 85 3.62 -6.41 7.38
CA CYS A 85 2.79 -7.56 7.73
C CYS A 85 3.00 -8.00 9.19
N LYS A 86 4.25 -8.09 9.65
CA LYS A 86 4.58 -8.41 11.07
C LYS A 86 4.00 -7.40 12.05
N SER A 87 4.00 -6.11 11.68
CA SER A 87 3.41 -5.06 12.51
C SER A 87 1.87 -5.18 12.64
N ALA A 88 1.22 -5.97 11.78
CA ALA A 88 -0.21 -6.21 11.84
C ALA A 88 -0.62 -7.25 12.90
N GLU A 89 0.29 -8.12 13.31
CA GLU A 89 0.03 -9.25 14.22
C GLU A 89 0.12 -8.87 15.71
N THR A 90 0.55 -7.64 16.05
CA THR A 90 0.55 -7.16 17.44
C THR A 90 -0.79 -6.48 17.78
N LYS A 91 -1.87 -7.25 17.78
CA LYS A 91 -3.14 -6.87 18.41
C LYS A 91 -3.72 -8.02 19.21
#